data_AF-A0A538LFY2-F1
#
_entry.id   AF-A0A538LFY2-F1
#
_cell.length_a   1.000
_cell.length_b   1.000
_cell.length_c   1.000
_cell.angle_alpha   90.00
_cell.angle_beta   90.00
_cell.angle_gamma   90.00
#
_symmetry.space_group_name_H-M   'P 1'
#
loop_
_entity.id
_entity.type
_entity.pdbx_description
1 polymer ?
#
loop_
_entity_poly.entity_id
_entity_poly.type
_entity_poly.pdbx_seq_one_letter_code
_entity_poly.pdbx_strand_id
1 'polypeptide(L)'
;MDAVLADYEAAPIDEKLRGTLHFLATLDPSRALASGVSKQALRDAVDVQAGFELITRFADAIGAKPHSEAGLTREQAIAHEGRFYEEGYA
;
A
#
# COMPACT_ATOMS: atom_id res chain seq x y z
N MET A 1 -8.65 4.56 -7.27
CA MET A 1 -8.36 3.85 -6.01
C MET A 1 -9.54 2.98 -5.63
N ASP A 2 -10.74 3.55 -5.55
CA ASP A 2 -11.97 2.86 -5.10
C ASP A 2 -12.26 1.54 -5.84
N ALA A 3 -12.09 1.52 -7.17
CA ALA A 3 -12.27 0.30 -7.95
C ALA A 3 -11.29 -0.82 -7.54
N VAL A 4 -10.03 -0.48 -7.22
CA VAL A 4 -9.01 -1.45 -6.78
C VAL A 4 -9.33 -1.97 -5.38
N LEU A 5 -9.80 -1.09 -4.50
CA LEU A 5 -10.20 -1.47 -3.14
C LEU A 5 -11.45 -2.36 -3.14
N ALA A 6 -12.39 -2.12 -4.05
CA ALA A 6 -13.60 -2.92 -4.18
C ALA A 6 -13.32 -4.29 -4.81
N ASP A 7 -12.61 -4.31 -5.94
CA ASP A 7 -12.21 -5.51 -6.65
C ASP A 7 -11.01 -5.22 -7.56
N TYR A 8 -9.80 -5.57 -7.10
CA TYR A 8 -8.59 -5.34 -7.87
C TYR A 8 -8.52 -6.20 -9.14
N GLU A 9 -9.27 -7.30 -9.25
CA GLU A 9 -9.28 -8.13 -10.46
C GLU A 9 -10.08 -7.44 -11.59
N ALA A 10 -11.18 -6.75 -11.26
CA ALA A 10 -12.00 -6.01 -12.21
C ALA A 10 -11.54 -4.54 -12.44
N ALA A 11 -10.67 -4.00 -11.59
CA ALA A 11 -10.24 -2.60 -11.66
C ALA A 11 -9.52 -2.26 -12.99
N PRO A 12 -9.64 -1.04 -13.54
CA PRO A 12 -8.97 -0.63 -14.78
C PRO A 12 -7.49 -0.27 -14.57
N ILE A 13 -6.69 -1.26 -14.19
CA ILE A 13 -5.24 -1.15 -13.95
C ILE A 13 -4.43 -1.99 -14.95
N ASP A 14 -3.15 -1.67 -15.10
CA ASP A 14 -2.23 -2.44 -15.94
C ASP A 14 -2.05 -3.88 -15.43
N GLU A 15 -1.79 -4.81 -16.35
CA GLU A 15 -1.68 -6.23 -16.04
C GLU A 15 -0.50 -6.56 -15.11
N LYS A 16 0.59 -5.78 -15.16
CA LYS A 16 1.70 -5.93 -14.21
C LYS A 16 1.27 -5.59 -12.79
N LEU A 17 0.52 -4.51 -12.61
CA LEU A 17 0.02 -4.11 -11.31
C LEU A 17 -0.97 -5.15 -10.78
N ARG A 18 -1.89 -5.61 -11.63
CA ARG A 18 -2.85 -6.64 -11.27
C ARG A 18 -2.19 -7.97 -10.91
N GLY A 19 -1.21 -8.41 -11.70
CA GLY A 19 -0.43 -9.61 -11.41
C GLY A 19 0.34 -9.50 -10.10
N THR A 20 0.89 -8.31 -9.79
CA THR A 20 1.57 -8.05 -8.52
C THR A 20 0.59 -8.10 -7.34
N LEU A 21 -0.58 -7.47 -7.44
CA LEU A 21 -1.61 -7.53 -6.41
C LEU A 21 -2.12 -8.96 -6.18
N HIS A 22 -2.32 -9.73 -7.26
CA HIS A 22 -2.66 -11.14 -7.17
C HIS A 22 -1.59 -11.93 -6.41
N PHE A 23 -0.31 -11.71 -6.74
CA PHE A 23 0.80 -12.32 -6.01
C PHE A 23 0.80 -11.96 -4.51
N LEU A 24 0.56 -10.71 -4.13
CA LEU A 24 0.50 -10.32 -2.71
C LEU A 24 -0.71 -10.97 -1.98
N ALA A 25 -1.80 -11.23 -2.70
CA ALA A 25 -2.98 -11.89 -2.14
C ALA A 25 -2.86 -13.42 -2.02
N THR A 26 -2.11 -14.08 -2.91
CA THR A 26 -2.08 -15.55 -3.02
C THR A 26 -0.70 -16.19 -2.85
N LEU A 27 0.36 -15.39 -2.90
CA LEU A 27 1.76 -15.79 -2.99
C LEU A 27 2.12 -16.57 -4.27
N ASP A 28 1.25 -16.57 -5.29
CA ASP A 28 1.56 -17.13 -6.62
C ASP A 28 2.18 -16.05 -7.55
N PRO A 29 3.47 -16.15 -7.90
CA PRO A 29 4.14 -15.15 -8.73
C PRO A 29 3.86 -15.32 -10.23
N SER A 30 3.20 -16.39 -10.66
CA SER A 30 3.14 -16.83 -12.06
C SER A 30 2.61 -15.73 -12.99
N ARG A 31 1.50 -15.10 -12.59
CA ARG A 31 0.86 -14.02 -13.37
C ARG A 31 1.74 -12.76 -13.47
N ALA A 32 2.33 -12.34 -12.36
CA ALA A 32 3.20 -11.17 -12.34
C ALA A 32 4.45 -11.39 -13.22
N LEU A 33 5.08 -12.56 -13.11
CA LEU A 33 6.23 -12.91 -13.94
C LEU A 33 5.87 -12.97 -15.43
N ALA A 34 4.71 -13.56 -15.78
CA ALA A 34 4.23 -13.62 -17.16
C ALA A 34 3.98 -12.22 -17.76
N SER A 35 3.54 -11.26 -16.95
CA SER A 35 3.37 -9.86 -17.36
C SER A 35 4.69 -9.06 -17.45
N GLY A 36 5.82 -9.65 -17.08
CA GLY A 36 7.14 -9.03 -17.15
C GLY A 36 7.58 -8.29 -15.88
N VAL A 37 6.96 -8.55 -14.74
CA VAL A 37 7.44 -8.07 -13.44
C VAL A 37 8.70 -8.87 -13.06
N SER A 38 9.72 -8.18 -12.53
CA SER A 38 10.95 -8.85 -12.12
C SER A 38 10.79 -9.52 -10.75
N LYS A 39 11.56 -10.59 -10.50
CA LYS A 39 11.62 -11.21 -9.16
C LYS A 39 12.05 -10.23 -8.07
N GLN A 40 12.89 -9.24 -8.42
CA GLN A 40 13.31 -8.22 -7.46
C GLN A 40 12.13 -7.31 -7.10
N ALA A 41 11.36 -6.85 -8.09
CA ALA A 41 10.17 -6.04 -7.84
C ALA A 41 9.13 -6.78 -6.98
N LEU A 42 8.99 -8.10 -7.15
CA LEU A 42 8.12 -8.91 -6.28
C LEU A 42 8.63 -9.00 -4.84
N ARG A 43 9.95 -9.06 -4.62
CA ARG A 43 10.52 -8.98 -3.27
C ARG A 43 10.27 -7.61 -2.64
N ASP A 44 10.55 -6.56 -3.39
CA ASP A 44 10.30 -5.19 -2.93
C ASP A 44 8.81 -4.98 -2.58
N ALA A 45 7.89 -5.57 -3.35
CA ALA A 45 6.46 -5.53 -3.06
C ALA A 45 6.09 -6.26 -1.76
N VAL A 46 6.72 -7.40 -1.45
CA VAL A 46 6.54 -8.11 -0.17
C VAL A 46 7.07 -7.27 1.00
N ASP A 47 8.22 -6.62 0.84
CA ASP A 47 8.79 -5.76 1.88
C ASP A 47 7.84 -4.58 2.18
N VAL A 48 7.25 -3.98 1.14
CA VAL A 48 6.22 -2.93 1.29
C VAL A 48 4.97 -3.47 1.99
N GLN A 49 4.46 -4.64 1.58
CA GLN A 49 3.30 -5.26 2.24
C GLN A 49 3.58 -5.51 3.73
N ALA A 50 4.72 -6.09 4.06
CA ALA A 50 5.10 -6.35 5.45
C ALA A 50 5.15 -5.07 6.29
N GLY A 51 5.66 -3.97 5.72
CA GLY A 51 5.62 -2.65 6.35
C GLY A 51 4.20 -2.17 6.64
N PHE A 52 3.29 -2.25 5.66
CA PHE A 52 1.89 -1.87 5.86
C PHE A 52 1.17 -2.77 6.86
N GLU A 53 1.37 -4.08 6.83
CA GLU A 53 0.76 -4.98 7.80
C GLU A 53 1.19 -4.66 9.24
N LEU A 54 2.46 -4.30 9.44
CA LEU A 54 2.95 -3.87 10.75
C LEU A 54 2.26 -2.58 11.20
N ILE A 55 2.19 -1.58 10.32
CA ILE A 55 1.53 -0.30 10.59
C ILE A 55 0.05 -0.51 10.92
N THR A 56 -0.67 -1.32 10.14
CA THR A 56 -2.09 -1.64 10.36
C THR A 56 -2.28 -2.29 11.72
N ARG A 57 -1.47 -3.29 12.08
CA ARG A 57 -1.55 -3.94 13.40
C ARG A 57 -1.35 -2.94 14.55
N PHE A 58 -0.39 -2.02 14.44
CA PHE A 58 -0.18 -0.98 15.45
C PHE A 58 -1.34 0.02 15.51
N ALA A 59 -1.82 0.48 14.36
CA ALA A 59 -2.95 1.40 14.27
C ALA A 59 -4.20 0.79 14.94
N ASP A 60 -4.50 -0.48 14.64
CA ASP A 60 -5.61 -1.21 15.23
C ASP A 60 -5.43 -1.38 16.75
N ALA A 61 -4.21 -1.69 17.21
CA ALA A 61 -3.92 -1.90 18.63
C ALA A 61 -4.13 -0.64 19.48
N ILE A 62 -3.84 0.55 18.95
CA ILE A 62 -4.02 1.82 19.67
C ILE A 62 -5.33 2.54 19.33
N GLY A 63 -6.17 1.95 18.47
CA GLY A 63 -7.41 2.57 18.00
C GLY A 63 -7.18 3.83 17.18
N ALA A 64 -6.05 3.93 16.46
CA ALA A 64 -5.74 5.06 15.61
C ALA A 64 -6.79 5.18 14.50
N LYS A 65 -7.17 6.42 14.18
CA LYS A 65 -8.08 6.73 13.09
C LYS A 65 -7.40 7.72 12.13
N PRO A 66 -7.65 7.61 10.82
CA PRO A 66 -7.23 8.65 9.89
C PRO A 66 -7.74 10.02 10.36
N HIS A 67 -6.90 11.04 10.26
CA HIS A 67 -7.24 12.41 10.66
C HIS A 67 -8.39 12.99 9.83
N SER A 68 -8.53 12.55 8.57
CA SER A 68 -9.59 12.95 7.66
C SER A 68 -9.98 11.78 6.74
N GLU A 69 -11.22 11.80 6.23
CA GLU A 69 -11.68 10.84 5.21
C GLU A 69 -11.05 11.11 3.83
N ALA A 70 -10.67 12.36 3.56
CA ALA A 70 -10.06 12.75 2.29
C ALA A 70 -8.57 12.34 2.17
N GLY A 71 -7.94 11.92 3.29
CA GLY A 71 -6.51 11.73 3.36
C GLY A 71 -5.73 13.05 3.29
N LEU A 72 -4.42 12.93 3.03
CA LEU A 72 -3.54 14.07 2.79
C LEU A 72 -3.31 14.25 1.29
N THR A 73 -3.32 15.48 0.79
CA THR A 73 -2.76 15.77 -0.53
C THR A 73 -1.25 15.54 -0.51
N ARG A 74 -0.62 15.37 -1.68
CA ARG A 74 0.84 15.24 -1.78
C ARG A 74 1.54 16.44 -1.14
N GLU A 75 1.03 17.64 -1.35
CA GLU A 75 1.57 18.87 -0.79
C GLU A 75 1.43 18.90 0.73
N GLN A 76 0.30 18.43 1.28
CA GLN A 76 0.10 18.28 2.72
C GLN A 76 1.00 17.22 3.32
N ALA A 77 1.16 16.09 2.62
CA ALA A 77 2.09 15.03 2.99
C ALA A 77 3.50 15.64 3.08
N ILE A 78 4.03 16.23 2.01
CA ILE A 78 5.38 16.83 2.00
C ILE A 78 5.55 17.97 3.02
N ALA A 79 4.53 18.82 3.22
CA ALA A 79 4.59 19.94 4.16
C ALA A 79 4.63 19.48 5.64
N HIS A 80 4.13 18.28 5.94
CA HIS A 80 4.04 17.73 7.29
C HIS A 80 4.91 16.46 7.51
N GLU A 81 5.46 15.85 6.46
CA GLU A 81 6.28 14.62 6.41
C GLU A 81 7.71 14.82 6.94
N GLY A 82 7.81 15.35 8.16
CA GLY A 82 9.08 15.45 8.89
C GLY A 82 8.95 16.05 10.28
N ARG A 83 7.84 16.75 10.55
CA ARG A 83 7.63 17.44 11.84
C ARG A 83 6.92 16.59 12.90
N PHE A 84 6.78 15.29 12.65
CA PHE A 84 6.34 14.31 13.67
C PHE A 84 7.19 14.35 14.95
N TYR A 85 8.47 14.74 14.84
CA TYR A 85 9.37 14.94 15.99
C TYR A 85 9.32 16.36 16.60
N GLU A 86 8.84 17.36 15.85
CA GLU A 86 8.87 18.76 16.28
C GLU A 86 7.59 19.20 17.00
N GLU A 87 6.44 18.64 16.63
CA GLU A 87 5.14 19.11 17.14
C GLU A 87 4.52 18.21 18.22
N GLY A 88 5.14 17.06 18.52
CA GLY A 88 4.72 16.15 19.59
C GLY A 88 3.44 15.36 19.26
N TYR A 89 3.28 14.20 19.88
CA TYR A 89 2.00 13.48 19.88
C TYR A 89 1.00 14.28 20.73
N ALA A 90 -0.03 14.84 20.09
CA ALA A 90 -1.24 15.28 20.77
C ALA A 90 -2.37 14.27 20.49
#